data_AF-A0A7C6MFX7-F1
#
_entry.id   AF-A0A7C6MFX7-F1
#
_cell.length_a   1.000
_cell.length_b   1.000
_cell.length_c   1.000
_cell.angle_alpha   90.00
_cell.angle_beta   90.00
_cell.angle_gamma   90.00
#
_symmetry.space_group_name_H-M   'P 1'
#
loop_
_entity.id
_entity.type
_entity.pdbx_description
1 polymer ?
#
loop_
_entity_poly.entity_id
_entity_poly.type
_entity_poly.pdbx_seq_one_letter_code
_entity_poly.pdbx_strand_id
1 'polypeptide(L)'
;MGHRHRPDVLCVTDPRAIDWSATQGVRALCVPDAAQDGHLGVICRIKGWSLFGEAGDVEHPTTFVPSDTPPPTNAHVSVFDADDIRATDSDGVGSWFVRWEHLLYRLHSTDTGLTDALDATVPLVAELAAASDKPLVLRLPDVRSDDAALAHLFFDSGEPNPALGVHGTRYLLAHEDVLAHLMRLADNLPGNVHLAAPFVTSSAEYFALDELVGDLTLQPFVESPMFLLDYGDYRELSALGVGTKDLTYLLHGLDRENPRLARPEFLYTETVRHLRPAVTFLVEQGVRVAVTCTLEQYPSFARPLAGVDWTPSLPAAHARAARVGSGMV
;
A
#
# COMPACT_ATOMS: atom_id res chain seq x y z
N MET A 1 36.28 -15.96 5.88
CA MET A 1 35.05 -16.17 6.66
C MET A 1 33.94 -16.41 5.64
N GLY A 2 33.41 -17.63 5.58
CA GLY A 2 32.49 -18.05 4.51
C GLY A 2 31.11 -17.42 4.67
N HIS A 3 30.60 -16.83 3.60
CA HIS A 3 29.21 -16.40 3.48
C HIS A 3 28.30 -17.63 3.64
N ARG A 4 27.56 -17.72 4.75
CA ARG A 4 26.48 -18.68 4.88
C ARG A 4 25.33 -18.19 4.02
N HIS A 5 25.22 -18.68 2.79
CA HIS A 5 23.95 -18.66 2.07
C HIS A 5 22.94 -19.48 2.88
N ARG A 6 22.02 -18.81 3.56
CA ARG A 6 20.82 -19.49 4.03
C ARG A 6 19.76 -19.36 2.94
N PRO A 7 19.16 -20.47 2.46
CA PRO A 7 18.25 -20.45 1.31
C PRO A 7 16.95 -19.66 1.58
N ASP A 8 16.65 -19.32 2.83
CA ASP A 8 15.49 -18.53 3.25
C ASP A 8 15.77 -17.02 3.34
N VAL A 9 17.01 -16.57 3.12
CA VAL A 9 17.39 -15.14 3.16
C VAL A 9 17.95 -14.72 1.80
N LEU A 10 17.27 -13.78 1.14
CA LEU A 10 17.75 -13.16 -0.08
C LEU A 10 18.51 -11.87 0.27
N CYS A 11 19.80 -11.82 -0.04
CA CYS A 11 20.61 -10.61 0.14
C CYS A 11 20.92 -9.99 -1.22
N VAL A 12 20.58 -8.72 -1.40
CA VAL A 12 20.93 -7.93 -2.59
C VAL A 12 21.54 -6.60 -2.17
N THR A 13 22.49 -6.10 -2.95
CA THR A 13 23.08 -4.77 -2.73
C THR A 13 22.29 -3.65 -3.40
N ASP A 14 21.45 -4.02 -4.37
CA ASP A 14 20.63 -3.10 -5.16
C ASP A 14 19.20 -3.68 -5.21
N PRO A 15 18.18 -2.93 -4.75
CA PRO A 15 16.77 -3.29 -4.90
C PRO A 15 16.37 -3.76 -6.31
N ARG A 16 17.00 -3.21 -7.36
CA ARG A 16 16.69 -3.53 -8.76
C ARG A 16 17.18 -4.93 -9.16
N ALA A 17 18.13 -5.48 -8.41
CA ALA A 17 18.66 -6.82 -8.66
C ALA A 17 17.79 -7.94 -8.06
N ILE A 18 16.66 -7.61 -7.40
CA ILE A 18 15.75 -8.61 -6.86
C ILE A 18 15.03 -9.32 -8.01
N ASP A 19 15.28 -10.62 -8.15
CA ASP A 19 14.48 -11.48 -9.01
C ASP A 19 13.24 -11.98 -8.25
N TRP A 20 12.15 -11.23 -8.37
CA TRP A 20 10.86 -11.56 -7.75
C TRP A 20 10.23 -12.85 -8.30
N SER A 21 10.70 -13.38 -9.43
CA SER A 21 10.22 -14.68 -9.94
C SER A 21 10.88 -15.86 -9.23
N ALA A 22 12.04 -15.65 -8.59
CA ALA A 22 12.84 -16.65 -7.92
C ALA A 22 12.78 -16.57 -6.39
N THR A 23 11.73 -15.97 -5.82
CA THR A 23 11.60 -15.79 -4.36
C THR A 23 10.85 -16.90 -3.63
N GLN A 24 10.61 -18.04 -4.28
CA GLN A 24 9.95 -19.18 -3.62
C GLN A 24 10.78 -19.67 -2.43
N GLY A 25 10.16 -19.70 -1.24
CA GLY A 25 10.81 -20.15 -0.01
C GLY A 25 11.64 -19.08 0.72
N VAL A 26 11.77 -17.88 0.16
CA VAL A 26 12.34 -16.72 0.85
C VAL A 26 11.45 -16.36 2.05
N ARG A 27 12.09 -15.98 3.16
CA ARG A 27 11.46 -15.54 4.41
C ARG A 27 12.04 -14.24 4.95
N ALA A 28 13.18 -13.81 4.41
CA ALA A 28 13.77 -12.52 4.74
C ALA A 28 14.49 -11.94 3.53
N LEU A 29 14.47 -10.61 3.46
CA LEU A 29 15.19 -9.81 2.49
C LEU A 29 16.23 -8.95 3.22
N CYS A 30 17.46 -8.96 2.73
CA CYS A 30 18.54 -8.11 3.22
C CYS A 30 18.94 -7.16 2.10
N VAL A 31 18.66 -5.87 2.28
CA VAL A 31 19.03 -4.81 1.33
C VAL A 31 19.62 -3.64 2.12
N PRO A 32 20.87 -3.23 1.85
CA PRO A 32 21.45 -2.05 2.45
C PRO A 32 20.54 -0.84 2.30
N ASP A 33 20.44 -0.05 3.37
CA ASP A 33 19.71 1.22 3.42
C ASP A 33 18.21 1.14 3.07
N ALA A 34 17.63 -0.07 2.98
CA ALA A 34 16.19 -0.20 2.71
C ALA A 34 15.35 0.26 3.90
N ALA A 35 14.54 1.29 3.65
CA ALA A 35 13.59 1.81 4.62
C ALA A 35 12.48 0.78 4.90
N GLN A 36 12.24 0.47 6.18
CA GLN A 36 11.14 -0.38 6.64
C GLN A 36 9.76 0.15 6.23
N ASP A 37 9.64 1.46 6.04
CA ASP A 37 8.41 2.16 5.65
C ASP A 37 8.36 2.52 4.15
N GLY A 38 9.38 2.13 3.39
CA GLY A 38 9.43 2.23 1.92
C GLY A 38 8.66 1.10 1.22
N HIS A 39 8.66 1.12 -0.13
CA HIS A 39 7.95 0.12 -0.94
C HIS A 39 8.43 -1.31 -0.66
N LEU A 40 9.74 -1.55 -0.55
CA LEU A 40 10.28 -2.86 -0.17
C LEU A 40 9.78 -3.34 1.20
N GLY A 41 9.75 -2.47 2.21
CA GLY A 41 9.24 -2.82 3.54
C GLY A 41 7.75 -3.16 3.53
N VAL A 42 6.95 -2.46 2.70
CA VAL A 42 5.55 -2.81 2.47
C VAL A 42 5.43 -4.18 1.80
N ILE A 43 6.21 -4.45 0.75
CA ILE A 43 6.22 -5.75 0.06
C ILE A 43 6.57 -6.86 1.04
N CYS A 44 7.61 -6.68 1.86
CA CYS A 44 7.97 -7.65 2.89
C CYS A 44 6.83 -7.90 3.88
N ARG A 45 6.11 -6.87 4.34
CA ARG A 45 4.91 -7.06 5.20
C ARG A 45 3.79 -7.82 4.52
N ILE A 46 3.53 -7.58 3.23
CA ILE A 46 2.55 -8.35 2.44
C ILE A 46 2.93 -9.83 2.39
N LYS A 47 4.21 -10.09 2.10
CA LYS A 47 4.78 -11.44 2.04
C LYS A 47 4.90 -12.13 3.41
N GLY A 48 4.97 -11.35 4.49
CA GLY A 48 5.32 -11.86 5.81
C GLY A 48 6.82 -12.17 5.93
N TRP A 49 7.65 -11.44 5.19
CA TRP A 49 9.10 -11.52 5.26
C TRP A 49 9.65 -10.47 6.21
N SER A 50 10.78 -10.77 6.83
CA SER A 50 11.57 -9.76 7.53
C SER A 50 12.44 -8.97 6.55
N LEU A 51 12.65 -7.67 6.80
CA LEU A 51 13.55 -6.81 6.04
C LEU A 51 14.69 -6.35 6.94
N PHE A 52 15.94 -6.39 6.47
CA PHE A 52 17.11 -5.95 7.24
C PHE A 52 18.12 -5.18 6.37
N GLY A 53 18.82 -4.23 6.98
CA GLY A 53 19.82 -3.39 6.30
C GLY A 53 21.22 -4.00 6.23
N GLU A 54 21.57 -4.89 7.15
CA GLU A 54 22.85 -5.60 7.17
C GLU A 54 22.64 -7.09 7.42
N ALA A 55 23.55 -7.92 6.89
CA ALA A 55 23.55 -9.36 7.10
C ALA A 55 24.06 -9.71 8.52
N GLY A 56 23.34 -9.29 9.55
CA GLY A 56 23.64 -9.51 10.96
C GLY A 56 22.37 -9.67 11.78
N ASP A 57 22.32 -10.75 12.56
CA ASP A 57 21.21 -11.21 13.41
C ASP A 57 19.82 -11.24 12.73
N VAL A 58 19.55 -12.39 12.11
CA VAL A 58 18.18 -12.83 11.76
C VAL A 58 17.42 -13.01 13.08
N GLU A 59 16.86 -11.95 13.63
CA GLU A 59 15.75 -12.09 14.55
C GLU A 59 14.58 -12.66 13.75
N HIS A 60 14.11 -13.81 14.21
CA HIS A 60 12.91 -14.44 13.65
C HIS A 60 11.77 -13.41 13.61
N PRO A 61 10.88 -13.47 12.60
CA PRO A 61 9.77 -12.54 12.48
C PRO A 61 9.09 -12.43 13.82
N THR A 62 8.87 -11.19 14.27
CA THR A 62 8.15 -10.88 15.52
C THR A 62 6.93 -11.78 15.56
N THR A 63 6.96 -12.78 16.43
CA THR A 63 5.83 -13.68 16.60
C THR A 63 4.66 -12.83 17.01
N PHE A 64 3.60 -12.86 16.20
CA PHE A 64 2.34 -12.20 16.50
C PHE A 64 1.95 -12.51 17.94
N VAL A 65 1.86 -11.47 18.77
CA VAL A 65 1.33 -11.60 20.13
C VAL A 65 -0.19 -11.47 19.99
N PRO A 66 -0.97 -12.50 20.35
CA PRO A 66 -2.42 -12.42 20.29
C PRO A 66 -2.91 -11.19 21.06
N SER A 67 -3.74 -10.37 20.41
CA SER A 67 -4.48 -9.31 21.08
C SER A 67 -5.83 -9.85 21.56
N ASP A 68 -6.34 -9.33 22.67
CA ASP A 68 -7.73 -9.54 23.10
C ASP A 68 -8.76 -8.92 22.13
N THR A 69 -8.30 -8.11 21.16
CA THR A 69 -9.17 -7.55 20.12
C THR A 69 -9.46 -8.63 19.08
N PRO A 70 -10.74 -8.98 18.83
CA PRO A 70 -11.10 -10.01 17.86
C PRO A 70 -10.60 -9.62 16.46
N PRO A 71 -10.13 -10.60 15.66
CA PRO A 71 -9.69 -10.32 14.31
C PRO A 71 -10.85 -9.78 13.47
N PRO A 72 -10.57 -8.96 12.44
CA PRO A 72 -11.62 -8.40 11.61
C PRO A 72 -12.33 -9.49 10.79
N THR A 73 -13.65 -9.35 10.66
CA THR A 73 -14.52 -10.27 9.92
C THR A 73 -14.64 -9.93 8.43
N ASN A 74 -14.24 -8.72 8.05
CA ASN A 74 -14.14 -8.25 6.68
C ASN A 74 -12.89 -7.36 6.55
N ALA A 75 -12.04 -7.63 5.57
CA ALA A 75 -10.82 -6.86 5.33
C ALA A 75 -10.64 -6.50 3.86
N HIS A 76 -10.05 -5.33 3.64
CA HIS A 76 -9.40 -4.96 2.39
C HIS A 76 -7.96 -5.47 2.46
N VAL A 77 -7.49 -6.27 1.51
CA VAL A 77 -6.21 -6.99 1.67
C VAL A 77 -5.18 -6.56 0.64
N SER A 78 -4.08 -5.98 1.12
CA SER A 78 -2.93 -5.60 0.29
C SER A 78 -2.13 -6.83 -0.16
N VAL A 79 -1.94 -6.95 -1.46
CA VAL A 79 -1.25 -8.07 -2.13
C VAL A 79 -0.14 -7.54 -3.04
N PHE A 80 0.84 -8.41 -3.33
CA PHE A 80 1.95 -8.13 -4.24
C PHE A 80 1.81 -8.95 -5.53
N ASP A 81 1.36 -10.19 -5.43
CA ASP A 81 1.08 -11.08 -6.55
C ASP A 81 -0.09 -12.03 -6.27
N ALA A 82 -0.41 -12.87 -7.26
CA ALA A 82 -1.52 -13.82 -7.17
C ALA A 82 -1.28 -14.95 -6.15
N ASP A 83 -0.03 -15.22 -5.77
CA ASP A 83 0.25 -16.20 -4.71
C ASP A 83 -0.20 -15.69 -3.35
N ASP A 84 -0.12 -14.38 -3.10
CA ASP A 84 -0.69 -13.78 -1.89
C ASP A 84 -2.20 -13.97 -1.80
N ILE A 85 -2.91 -13.85 -2.93
CA ILE A 85 -4.35 -14.10 -3.03
C ILE A 85 -4.63 -15.58 -2.78
N ARG A 86 -3.98 -16.49 -3.49
CA ARG A 86 -4.20 -17.94 -3.37
C ARG A 86 -3.89 -18.47 -1.97
N ALA A 87 -2.87 -17.92 -1.30
CA ALA A 87 -2.49 -18.28 0.06
C ALA A 87 -3.42 -17.68 1.13
N THR A 88 -4.16 -16.62 0.79
CA THR A 88 -5.06 -15.92 1.69
C THR A 88 -6.49 -16.33 1.36
N ASP A 89 -7.05 -17.26 2.13
CA ASP A 89 -8.44 -17.69 2.00
C ASP A 89 -9.38 -16.46 1.84
N SER A 90 -10.31 -16.51 0.90
CA SER A 90 -11.22 -15.40 0.57
C SER A 90 -12.28 -15.12 1.64
N ASP A 91 -12.51 -16.02 2.60
CA ASP A 91 -13.59 -15.91 3.59
C ASP A 91 -13.43 -14.75 4.61
N GLY A 92 -14.00 -13.59 4.33
CA GLY A 92 -13.78 -12.36 5.11
C GLY A 92 -12.78 -11.41 4.46
N VAL A 93 -12.44 -11.64 3.19
CA VAL A 93 -11.86 -10.63 2.30
C VAL A 93 -12.98 -9.97 1.50
N GLY A 94 -13.12 -8.66 1.66
CA GLY A 94 -14.09 -7.86 0.92
C GLY A 94 -13.55 -7.40 -0.43
N SER A 95 -12.25 -7.12 -0.51
CA SER A 95 -11.55 -6.74 -1.75
C SER A 95 -10.05 -6.87 -1.60
N TRP A 96 -9.36 -6.99 -2.73
CA TRP A 96 -7.91 -6.99 -2.83
C TRP A 96 -7.39 -5.59 -3.17
N PHE A 97 -6.17 -5.29 -2.77
CA PHE A 97 -5.51 -4.01 -3.02
C PHE A 97 -4.11 -4.24 -3.55
N VAL A 98 -3.80 -3.65 -4.70
CA VAL A 98 -2.46 -3.68 -5.26
C VAL A 98 -2.05 -2.27 -5.67
N ARG A 99 -0.76 -1.98 -5.55
CA ARG A 99 -0.17 -0.70 -5.95
C ARG A 99 0.54 -0.90 -7.27
N TRP A 100 0.37 0.02 -8.22
CA TRP A 100 0.98 -0.12 -9.53
C TRP A 100 2.51 -0.21 -9.45
N GLU A 101 3.14 0.58 -8.57
CA GLU A 101 4.59 0.54 -8.33
C GLU A 101 5.06 -0.86 -7.94
N HIS A 102 4.28 -1.61 -7.17
CA HIS A 102 4.66 -2.97 -6.79
C HIS A 102 4.70 -3.92 -7.99
N LEU A 103 3.86 -3.69 -9.01
CA LEU A 103 3.92 -4.42 -10.27
C LEU A 103 5.19 -4.06 -11.04
N LEU A 104 5.57 -2.78 -11.04
CA LEU A 104 6.85 -2.33 -11.62
C LEU A 104 8.05 -2.95 -10.91
N TYR A 105 8.02 -3.09 -9.57
CA TYR A 105 9.05 -3.82 -8.83
C TYR A 105 9.21 -5.27 -9.30
N ARG A 106 8.11 -5.94 -9.68
CA ARG A 106 8.15 -7.33 -10.19
C ARG A 106 8.77 -7.44 -11.58
N LEU A 107 8.69 -6.36 -12.36
CA LEU A 107 9.32 -6.31 -13.67
C LEU A 107 10.82 -6.06 -13.45
N HIS A 108 11.60 -7.13 -13.59
CA HIS A 108 13.05 -7.09 -13.50
C HIS A 108 13.59 -5.95 -14.38
N SER A 109 14.58 -5.18 -13.90
CA SER A 109 15.00 -3.93 -14.56
C SER A 109 15.39 -4.20 -16.01
N THR A 110 14.49 -3.85 -16.92
CA THR A 110 14.84 -3.62 -18.30
C THR A 110 15.05 -2.11 -18.39
N ASP A 111 16.12 -1.65 -19.04
CA ASP A 111 16.38 -0.24 -19.32
C ASP A 111 15.34 0.31 -20.35
N THR A 112 14.05 0.04 -20.11
CA THR A 112 12.92 0.43 -20.93
C THR A 112 12.30 1.71 -20.38
N GLY A 113 11.62 2.47 -21.24
CA GLY A 113 10.95 3.70 -20.81
C GLY A 113 9.75 3.41 -19.90
N LEU A 114 9.28 4.43 -19.18
CA LEU A 114 8.13 4.31 -18.27
C LEU A 114 6.90 3.68 -18.95
N THR A 115 6.56 4.10 -20.18
CA THR A 115 5.43 3.56 -20.94
C THR A 115 5.56 2.05 -21.18
N ASP A 116 6.72 1.58 -21.64
CA ASP A 116 6.94 0.15 -21.88
C ASP A 116 6.87 -0.65 -20.57
N ALA A 117 7.39 -0.08 -19.49
CA ALA A 117 7.32 -0.69 -18.16
C ALA A 117 5.85 -0.77 -17.67
N LEU A 118 5.04 0.26 -17.90
CA LEU A 118 3.61 0.26 -17.58
C LEU A 118 2.83 -0.76 -18.43
N ASP A 119 3.08 -0.84 -19.74
CA ASP A 119 2.47 -1.84 -20.63
C ASP A 119 2.73 -3.27 -20.13
N ALA A 120 3.97 -3.54 -19.69
CA ALA A 120 4.36 -4.84 -19.16
C ALA A 120 3.67 -5.23 -17.84
N THR A 121 3.01 -4.30 -17.14
CA THR A 121 2.24 -4.61 -15.92
C THR A 121 0.85 -5.20 -16.20
N VAL A 122 0.27 -4.98 -17.39
CA VAL A 122 -1.11 -5.39 -17.71
C VAL A 122 -1.34 -6.89 -17.51
N PRO A 123 -0.46 -7.82 -17.97
CA PRO A 123 -0.64 -9.24 -17.71
C PRO A 123 -0.62 -9.59 -16.21
N LEU A 124 0.15 -8.86 -15.40
CA LEU A 124 0.22 -9.07 -13.94
C LEU A 124 -1.08 -8.64 -13.25
N VAL A 125 -1.69 -7.53 -13.70
CA VAL A 125 -3.02 -7.10 -13.21
C VAL A 125 -4.08 -8.13 -13.58
N ALA A 126 -4.07 -8.63 -14.82
CA ALA A 126 -5.00 -9.64 -15.27
C ALA A 126 -4.87 -10.95 -14.47
N GLU A 127 -3.64 -11.36 -14.14
CA GLU A 127 -3.39 -12.51 -13.27
C GLU A 127 -4.00 -12.32 -11.88
N LEU A 128 -3.77 -11.16 -11.25
CA LEU A 128 -4.31 -10.82 -9.93
C LEU A 128 -5.84 -10.82 -9.93
N ALA A 129 -6.45 -10.17 -10.93
CA ALA A 129 -7.89 -10.08 -11.07
C ALA A 129 -8.56 -11.44 -11.32
N ALA A 130 -7.85 -12.39 -11.95
CA ALA A 130 -8.35 -13.74 -12.20
C ALA A 130 -8.15 -14.70 -11.01
N ALA A 131 -7.31 -14.35 -10.04
CA ALA A 131 -7.02 -15.20 -8.88
C ALA A 131 -8.15 -15.25 -7.85
N SER A 132 -9.14 -14.35 -7.93
CA SER A 132 -10.29 -14.28 -7.02
C SER A 132 -11.50 -13.64 -7.73
N ASP A 133 -12.69 -14.00 -7.29
CA ASP A 133 -13.96 -13.38 -7.69
C ASP A 133 -14.22 -12.04 -6.98
N LYS A 134 -13.42 -11.69 -5.96
CA LYS A 134 -13.54 -10.42 -5.24
C LYS A 134 -13.00 -9.25 -6.07
N PRO A 135 -13.50 -8.02 -5.84
CA PRO A 135 -12.97 -6.85 -6.50
C PRO A 135 -11.48 -6.62 -6.21
N LEU A 136 -10.73 -6.21 -7.24
CA LEU A 136 -9.33 -5.79 -7.13
C LEU A 136 -9.27 -4.26 -7.23
N VAL A 137 -8.76 -3.60 -6.21
CA VAL A 137 -8.44 -2.17 -6.25
C VAL A 137 -6.99 -2.03 -6.68
N LEU A 138 -6.77 -1.39 -7.83
CA LEU A 138 -5.47 -1.03 -8.36
C LEU A 138 -5.23 0.46 -8.10
N ARG A 139 -4.34 0.77 -7.15
CA ARG A 139 -3.90 2.16 -6.92
C ARG A 139 -2.95 2.57 -8.03
N LEU A 140 -3.19 3.74 -8.64
CA LEU A 140 -2.30 4.32 -9.66
C LEU A 140 -0.90 4.63 -9.10
N PRO A 141 0.11 4.86 -9.98
CA PRO A 141 1.50 5.10 -9.59
C PRO A 141 1.75 6.17 -8.52
N ASP A 142 2.53 5.80 -7.50
CA ASP A 142 2.98 6.63 -6.38
C ASP A 142 4.47 6.36 -6.08
N VAL A 143 5.31 6.78 -7.01
CA VAL A 143 6.76 6.72 -6.87
C VAL A 143 7.26 8.10 -6.47
N ARG A 144 8.13 8.15 -5.46
CA ARG A 144 8.82 9.38 -5.08
C ARG A 144 10.16 9.48 -5.77
N SER A 145 10.69 10.69 -5.87
CA SER A 145 11.99 10.96 -6.49
C SER A 145 13.19 10.30 -5.77
N ASP A 146 12.98 9.76 -4.56
CA ASP A 146 13.97 9.04 -3.76
C ASP A 146 13.80 7.52 -3.77
N ASP A 147 12.85 6.98 -4.54
CA ASP A 147 12.70 5.53 -4.63
C ASP A 147 13.93 4.91 -5.32
N ALA A 148 14.66 4.09 -4.57
CA ALA A 148 15.93 3.52 -5.00
C ALA A 148 15.82 2.61 -6.24
N ALA A 149 14.64 2.04 -6.51
CA ALA A 149 14.46 1.15 -7.65
C ALA A 149 13.80 1.86 -8.84
N LEU A 150 12.77 2.66 -8.59
CA LEU A 150 11.85 3.14 -9.62
C LEU A 150 11.98 4.62 -9.93
N ALA A 151 12.63 5.44 -9.09
CA ALA A 151 12.66 6.90 -9.29
C ALA A 151 13.18 7.30 -10.69
N HIS A 152 14.16 6.56 -11.21
CA HIS A 152 14.74 6.80 -12.55
C HIS A 152 13.74 6.66 -13.71
N LEU A 153 12.60 5.98 -13.53
CA LEU A 153 11.56 5.88 -14.54
C LEU A 153 10.63 7.10 -14.56
N PHE A 154 10.53 7.81 -13.44
CA PHE A 154 9.54 8.88 -13.22
C PHE A 154 10.18 10.27 -13.17
N PHE A 155 11.47 10.36 -12.81
CA PHE A 155 12.09 11.64 -12.49
C PHE A 155 13.47 11.78 -13.14
N ASP A 156 13.71 12.95 -13.72
CA ASP A 156 15.04 13.36 -14.21
C ASP A 156 16.00 13.75 -13.07
N SER A 157 15.45 14.16 -11.92
CA SER A 157 16.23 14.60 -10.76
C SER A 157 15.47 14.41 -9.45
N GLY A 158 16.22 14.30 -8.35
CA GLY A 158 15.65 14.20 -7.00
C GLY A 158 15.13 15.53 -6.45
N GLU A 159 14.13 15.46 -5.58
CA GLU A 159 13.60 16.60 -4.82
C GLU A 159 14.25 16.70 -3.43
N PRO A 160 14.36 17.91 -2.83
CA PRO A 160 14.91 18.08 -1.48
C PRO A 160 14.09 17.40 -0.39
N ASN A 161 12.76 17.31 -0.56
CA ASN A 161 11.84 16.65 0.37
C ASN A 161 10.88 15.75 -0.41
N PRO A 162 11.31 14.55 -0.84
CA PRO A 162 10.54 13.67 -1.72
C PRO A 162 9.16 13.30 -1.17
N ALA A 163 9.03 13.17 0.16
CA ALA A 163 7.75 12.86 0.83
C ALA A 163 6.71 14.00 0.77
N LEU A 164 7.12 15.21 0.39
CA LEU A 164 6.26 16.38 0.19
C LEU A 164 6.23 16.82 -1.28
N GLY A 165 6.89 16.05 -2.15
CA GLY A 165 7.20 16.43 -3.52
C GLY A 165 6.08 16.15 -4.53
N VAL A 166 6.49 16.02 -5.79
CA VAL A 166 5.62 15.74 -6.93
C VAL A 166 5.52 14.23 -7.15
N HIS A 167 4.69 13.57 -6.34
CA HIS A 167 4.37 12.14 -6.50
C HIS A 167 2.86 11.90 -6.36
N GLY A 168 2.42 10.66 -6.60
CA GLY A 168 1.01 10.27 -6.52
C GLY A 168 0.11 11.11 -7.42
N THR A 169 -1.05 11.54 -6.90
CA THR A 169 -2.03 12.33 -7.66
C THR A 169 -1.42 13.61 -8.27
N ARG A 170 -0.52 14.30 -7.56
CA ARG A 170 0.18 15.49 -8.08
C ARG A 170 1.04 15.18 -9.29
N TYR A 171 1.74 14.05 -9.28
CA TYR A 171 2.54 13.62 -10.42
C TYR A 171 1.65 13.36 -11.63
N LEU A 172 0.53 12.66 -11.44
CA LEU A 172 -0.41 12.33 -12.51
C LEU A 172 -1.07 13.57 -13.12
N LEU A 173 -1.41 14.57 -12.30
CA LEU A 173 -1.91 15.86 -12.77
C LEU A 173 -0.85 16.68 -13.54
N ALA A 174 0.43 16.56 -13.16
CA ALA A 174 1.52 17.26 -13.82
C ALA A 174 1.99 16.57 -15.11
N HIS A 175 1.70 15.28 -15.29
CA HIS A 175 2.12 14.45 -16.42
C HIS A 175 0.90 13.80 -17.10
N GLU A 176 0.10 14.63 -17.76
CA GLU A 176 -1.13 14.20 -18.44
C GLU A 176 -0.89 13.10 -19.49
N ASP A 177 0.31 13.03 -20.08
CA ASP A 177 0.69 11.98 -21.03
C ASP A 177 0.81 10.60 -20.36
N VAL A 178 1.39 10.55 -19.16
CA VAL A 178 1.45 9.34 -18.32
C VAL A 178 0.05 8.94 -17.87
N LEU A 179 -0.76 9.90 -17.41
CA LEU A 179 -2.14 9.64 -17.02
C LEU A 179 -2.97 9.10 -18.19
N ALA A 180 -2.90 9.74 -19.36
CA ALA A 180 -3.61 9.30 -20.55
C ALA A 180 -3.17 7.90 -20.99
N HIS A 181 -1.90 7.54 -20.81
CA HIS A 181 -1.43 6.18 -21.07
C HIS A 181 -2.01 5.17 -20.07
N LEU A 182 -1.97 5.47 -18.77
CA LEU A 182 -2.58 4.63 -17.73
C LEU A 182 -4.08 4.41 -17.96
N MET A 183 -4.82 5.42 -18.41
CA MET A 183 -6.26 5.28 -18.70
C MET A 183 -6.50 4.36 -19.90
N ARG A 184 -5.70 4.46 -20.97
CA ARG A 184 -5.76 3.50 -22.09
C ARG A 184 -5.49 2.06 -21.63
N LEU A 185 -4.58 1.87 -20.68
CA LEU A 185 -4.35 0.55 -20.09
C LEU A 185 -5.55 0.11 -19.25
N ALA A 186 -6.08 1.00 -18.42
CA ALA A 186 -7.21 0.74 -17.54
C ALA A 186 -8.49 0.32 -18.28
N ASP A 187 -8.76 0.92 -19.45
CA ASP A 187 -9.89 0.55 -20.32
C ASP A 187 -9.87 -0.92 -20.76
N ASN A 188 -8.69 -1.55 -20.77
CA ASN A 188 -8.50 -2.95 -21.17
C ASN A 188 -8.37 -3.91 -19.98
N LEU A 189 -8.50 -3.42 -18.74
CA LEU A 189 -8.42 -4.26 -17.56
C LEU A 189 -9.72 -5.06 -17.34
N PRO A 190 -9.66 -6.19 -16.63
CA PRO A 190 -10.86 -6.94 -16.26
C PRO A 190 -11.88 -6.08 -15.49
N GLY A 191 -13.18 -6.32 -15.71
CA GLY A 191 -14.25 -5.49 -15.14
C GLY A 191 -14.41 -5.53 -13.61
N ASN A 192 -13.70 -6.43 -12.92
CA ASN A 192 -13.61 -6.45 -11.45
C ASN A 192 -12.43 -5.63 -10.90
N VAL A 193 -11.70 -4.91 -11.76
CA VAL A 193 -10.65 -3.97 -11.36
C VAL A 193 -11.25 -2.58 -11.18
N HIS A 194 -10.95 -1.96 -10.04
CA HIS A 194 -11.32 -0.59 -9.71
C HIS A 194 -10.07 0.24 -9.47
N LEU A 195 -10.06 1.50 -9.89
CA LEU A 195 -8.89 2.36 -9.74
C LEU A 195 -8.92 3.10 -8.39
N ALA A 196 -7.74 3.39 -7.85
CA ALA A 196 -7.60 4.31 -6.72
C ALA A 196 -6.56 5.41 -6.99
N ALA A 197 -6.92 6.65 -6.66
CA ALA A 197 -6.04 7.81 -6.75
C ALA A 197 -5.03 7.79 -5.57
N PRO A 198 -3.71 7.75 -5.83
CA PRO A 198 -2.70 7.69 -4.78
C PRO A 198 -2.43 9.04 -4.13
N PHE A 199 -2.06 9.03 -2.85
CA PHE A 199 -1.55 10.21 -2.15
C PHE A 199 -2.42 11.47 -2.35
N VAL A 200 -3.75 11.32 -2.25
CA VAL A 200 -4.67 12.45 -2.41
C VAL A 200 -4.43 13.44 -1.27
N THR A 201 -4.07 14.67 -1.64
CA THR A 201 -3.73 15.70 -0.65
C THR A 201 -4.83 16.72 -0.39
N SER A 202 -5.84 16.81 -1.24
CA SER A 202 -7.08 17.56 -1.01
C SER A 202 -8.22 17.04 -1.90
N SER A 203 -9.46 17.33 -1.54
CA SER A 203 -10.64 16.98 -2.35
C SER A 203 -10.57 17.59 -3.75
N ALA A 204 -10.14 18.85 -3.86
CA ALA A 204 -9.97 19.53 -5.14
C ALA A 204 -8.96 18.82 -6.06
N GLU A 205 -7.85 18.35 -5.50
CA GLU A 205 -6.84 17.61 -6.27
C GLU A 205 -7.39 16.26 -6.77
N TYR A 206 -8.14 15.54 -5.91
CA TYR A 206 -8.79 14.30 -6.32
C TYR A 206 -9.82 14.53 -7.43
N PHE A 207 -10.74 15.50 -7.27
CA PHE A 207 -11.78 15.73 -8.29
C PHE A 207 -11.22 16.25 -9.60
N ALA A 208 -10.09 16.97 -9.58
CA ALA A 208 -9.37 17.33 -10.81
C ALA A 208 -8.81 16.10 -11.52
N LEU A 209 -8.28 15.11 -10.78
CA LEU A 209 -7.83 13.85 -11.37
C LEU A 209 -9.02 13.01 -11.86
N ASP A 210 -10.09 12.92 -11.07
CA ASP A 210 -11.32 12.18 -11.39
C ASP A 210 -11.94 12.67 -12.72
N GLU A 211 -11.98 13.98 -12.94
CA GLU A 211 -12.44 14.58 -14.20
C GLU A 211 -11.59 14.12 -15.41
N LEU A 212 -10.27 14.00 -15.24
CA LEU A 212 -9.37 13.53 -16.29
C LEU A 212 -9.43 12.01 -16.51
N VAL A 213 -9.79 11.24 -15.48
CA VAL A 213 -9.98 9.78 -15.55
C VAL A 213 -11.29 9.45 -16.28
N GLY A 214 -12.32 10.29 -16.17
CA GLY A 214 -13.54 10.18 -16.95
C GLY A 214 -14.48 9.07 -16.46
N ASP A 215 -14.90 8.17 -17.35
CA ASP A 215 -15.94 7.18 -17.05
C ASP A 215 -15.47 6.00 -16.17
N LEU A 216 -14.16 5.89 -15.93
CA LEU A 216 -13.59 4.84 -15.08
C LEU A 216 -13.81 5.16 -13.60
N THR A 217 -14.26 4.18 -12.82
CA THR A 217 -14.45 4.35 -11.37
C THR A 217 -13.11 4.56 -10.66
N LEU A 218 -12.91 5.75 -10.11
CA LEU A 218 -11.75 6.12 -9.30
C LEU A 218 -12.17 6.41 -7.86
N GLN A 219 -11.59 5.71 -6.89
CA GLN A 219 -11.77 6.05 -5.47
C GLN A 219 -10.54 6.78 -4.92
N PRO A 220 -10.69 7.73 -3.99
CA PRO A 220 -9.56 8.41 -3.37
C PRO A 220 -8.84 7.49 -2.38
N PHE A 221 -7.51 7.56 -2.36
CA PHE A 221 -6.68 7.04 -1.29
C PHE A 221 -6.02 8.24 -0.58
N VAL A 222 -6.63 8.68 0.52
CA VAL A 222 -6.25 9.91 1.24
C VAL A 222 -5.14 9.64 2.24
N GLU A 223 -4.11 10.48 2.20
CA GLU A 223 -2.87 10.30 2.99
C GLU A 223 -2.39 11.61 3.62
N SER A 224 -3.15 12.71 3.45
CA SER A 224 -2.81 14.05 3.91
C SER A 224 -3.72 14.50 5.08
N PRO A 225 -3.20 15.28 6.04
CA PRO A 225 -4.00 15.90 7.10
C PRO A 225 -5.16 16.77 6.60
N MET A 226 -5.09 17.26 5.36
CA MET A 226 -6.18 18.01 4.72
C MET A 226 -7.49 17.23 4.66
N PHE A 227 -7.43 15.89 4.61
CA PHE A 227 -8.60 15.02 4.70
C PHE A 227 -9.46 15.32 5.94
N LEU A 228 -8.83 15.74 7.05
CA LEU A 228 -9.53 16.08 8.29
C LEU A 228 -10.36 17.38 8.16
N LEU A 229 -10.12 18.17 7.12
CA LEU A 229 -10.76 19.45 6.87
C LEU A 229 -11.78 19.37 5.73
N ASP A 230 -11.55 18.53 4.73
CA ASP A 230 -12.34 18.44 3.50
C ASP A 230 -13.13 17.13 3.32
N TYR A 231 -13.17 16.25 4.34
CA TYR A 231 -13.84 14.94 4.23
C TYR A 231 -15.31 15.03 3.79
N GLY A 232 -15.98 16.16 4.06
CA GLY A 232 -17.36 16.41 3.65
C GLY A 232 -17.58 16.34 2.15
N ASP A 233 -16.55 16.61 1.35
CA ASP A 233 -16.63 16.63 -0.11
C ASP A 233 -16.70 15.23 -0.73
N TYR A 234 -16.24 14.19 -0.01
CA TYR A 234 -16.26 12.81 -0.49
C TYR A 234 -17.59 12.07 -0.20
N ARG A 235 -18.60 12.76 0.36
CA ARG A 235 -19.86 12.15 0.84
C ARG A 235 -20.68 11.40 -0.21
N GLU A 236 -20.50 11.72 -1.49
CA GLU A 236 -21.25 11.11 -2.60
C GLU A 236 -20.51 9.93 -3.24
N LEU A 237 -19.29 9.63 -2.78
CA LEU A 237 -18.48 8.55 -3.31
C LEU A 237 -18.91 7.19 -2.76
N SER A 238 -18.66 6.12 -3.52
CA SER A 238 -19.01 4.76 -3.08
C SER A 238 -18.01 4.17 -2.06
N ALA A 239 -16.76 4.62 -2.11
CA ALA A 239 -15.68 4.13 -1.26
C ALA A 239 -14.50 5.10 -1.20
N LEU A 240 -13.69 4.96 -0.16
CA LEU A 240 -12.47 5.74 0.09
C LEU A 240 -11.47 4.90 0.89
N GLY A 241 -10.19 4.98 0.53
CA GLY A 241 -9.08 4.42 1.30
C GLY A 241 -8.37 5.51 2.13
N VAL A 242 -7.94 5.17 3.34
CA VAL A 242 -7.14 6.04 4.21
C VAL A 242 -5.78 5.41 4.46
N GLY A 243 -4.72 5.99 3.88
CA GLY A 243 -3.34 5.60 4.15
C GLY A 243 -2.84 6.25 5.44
N THR A 244 -2.88 5.50 6.54
CA THR A 244 -2.54 6.04 7.86
C THR A 244 -1.05 6.24 8.11
N LYS A 245 -0.19 5.60 7.31
CA LYS A 245 1.27 5.73 7.42
C LYS A 245 1.69 7.16 7.13
N ASP A 246 1.54 7.62 5.89
CA ASP A 246 1.98 8.96 5.50
C ASP A 246 1.13 10.04 6.20
N LEU A 247 -0.17 9.78 6.43
CA LEU A 247 -1.01 10.67 7.24
C LEU A 247 -0.47 10.89 8.65
N THR A 248 0.03 9.85 9.32
CA THR A 248 0.60 9.99 10.67
C THR A 248 1.88 10.82 10.62
N TYR A 249 2.78 10.55 9.67
CA TYR A 249 4.01 11.32 9.53
C TYR A 249 3.72 12.81 9.24
N LEU A 250 2.79 13.10 8.34
CA LEU A 250 2.42 14.47 7.97
C LEU A 250 1.66 15.20 9.08
N LEU A 251 0.70 14.54 9.74
CA LEU A 251 -0.10 15.14 10.81
C LEU A 251 0.76 15.57 12.00
N HIS A 252 1.80 14.79 12.31
CA HIS A 252 2.68 15.04 13.45
C HIS A 252 3.99 15.73 13.08
N GLY A 253 4.20 16.08 11.81
CA GLY A 253 5.41 16.76 11.34
C GLY A 253 6.68 15.93 11.53
N LEU A 254 6.59 14.62 11.34
CA LEU A 254 7.70 13.68 11.51
C LEU A 254 8.38 13.39 10.19
N ASP A 255 9.69 13.57 10.17
CA ASP A 255 10.54 13.06 9.09
C ASP A 255 10.78 11.55 9.31
N ARG A 256 10.24 10.73 8.40
CA ARG A 256 10.37 9.28 8.48
C ARG A 256 11.76 8.75 8.12
N GLU A 257 12.54 9.51 7.35
CA GLU A 257 13.90 9.13 6.98
C GLU A 257 14.87 9.42 8.15
N ASN A 258 14.40 10.17 9.15
CA ASN A 258 15.16 10.42 10.36
C ASN A 258 14.93 9.28 11.38
N PRO A 259 15.92 8.38 11.61
CA PRO A 259 15.75 7.24 12.50
C PRO A 259 15.53 7.62 13.97
N ARG A 260 15.78 8.89 14.35
CA ARG A 260 15.49 9.40 15.69
C ARG A 260 14.02 9.77 15.89
N LEU A 261 13.28 9.98 14.81
CA LEU A 261 11.89 10.43 14.80
C LEU A 261 10.91 9.39 14.23
N ALA A 262 11.40 8.39 13.48
CA ALA A 262 10.63 7.32 12.87
C ALA A 262 10.08 6.30 13.90
N ARG A 263 9.24 6.77 14.81
CA ARG A 263 8.50 5.95 15.79
C ARG A 263 6.99 6.27 15.80
N PRO A 264 6.29 6.08 14.67
CA PRO A 264 4.87 6.40 14.57
C PRO A 264 3.98 5.48 15.40
N GLU A 265 4.50 4.37 15.94
CA GLU A 265 3.75 3.37 16.72
C GLU A 265 3.01 3.99 17.92
N PHE A 266 3.57 5.03 18.53
CA PHE A 266 2.95 5.74 19.66
C PHE A 266 1.86 6.72 19.24
N LEU A 267 1.78 7.05 17.95
CA LEU A 267 0.94 8.13 17.42
C LEU A 267 -0.31 7.62 16.73
N TYR A 268 -0.33 6.35 16.29
CA TYR A 268 -1.49 5.80 15.56
C TYR A 268 -2.81 5.95 16.33
N THR A 269 -2.82 5.70 17.64
CA THR A 269 -4.06 5.86 18.44
C THR A 269 -4.59 7.28 18.38
N GLU A 270 -3.69 8.29 18.47
CA GLU A 270 -4.10 9.69 18.37
C GLU A 270 -4.46 10.08 16.94
N THR A 271 -3.73 9.62 15.92
CA THR A 271 -4.09 9.83 14.51
C THR A 271 -5.50 9.31 14.23
N VAL A 272 -5.83 8.10 14.68
CA VAL A 272 -7.16 7.51 14.49
C VAL A 272 -8.24 8.28 15.25
N ARG A 273 -7.96 8.81 16.44
CA ARG A 273 -8.91 9.69 17.14
C ARG A 273 -9.25 10.95 16.34
N HIS A 274 -8.27 11.54 15.67
CA HIS A 274 -8.51 12.68 14.77
C HIS A 274 -9.30 12.25 13.52
N LEU A 275 -9.11 11.02 13.03
CA LEU A 275 -9.87 10.48 11.90
C LEU A 275 -11.31 10.12 12.22
N ARG A 276 -11.63 9.77 13.47
CA ARG A 276 -12.97 9.25 13.85
C ARG A 276 -14.11 10.11 13.31
N PRO A 277 -14.14 11.46 13.47
CA PRO A 277 -15.25 12.26 12.94
C PRO A 277 -15.44 12.11 11.43
N ALA A 278 -14.35 12.14 10.65
CA ALA A 278 -14.39 12.01 9.21
C ALA A 278 -14.87 10.61 8.78
N VAL A 279 -14.33 9.56 9.39
CA VAL A 279 -14.71 8.16 9.11
C VAL A 279 -16.17 7.92 9.48
N THR A 280 -16.61 8.36 10.67
CA THR A 280 -18.01 8.24 11.11
C THR A 280 -18.94 8.95 10.14
N PHE A 281 -18.66 10.21 9.80
CA PHE A 281 -19.47 10.98 8.87
C PHE A 281 -19.63 10.27 7.52
N LEU A 282 -18.52 9.85 6.91
CA LEU A 282 -18.53 9.21 5.59
C LEU A 282 -19.28 7.88 5.60
N VAL A 283 -19.07 7.05 6.62
CA VAL A 283 -19.81 5.79 6.79
C VAL A 283 -21.31 6.05 6.96
N GLU A 284 -21.70 7.08 7.71
CA GLU A 284 -23.12 7.49 7.84
C GLU A 284 -23.74 7.97 6.52
N GLN A 285 -22.92 8.48 5.59
CA GLN A 285 -23.35 8.81 4.22
C GLN A 285 -23.37 7.58 3.29
N GLY A 286 -22.98 6.40 3.77
CA GLY A 286 -22.93 5.16 2.99
C GLY A 286 -21.61 4.94 2.24
N VAL A 287 -20.59 5.77 2.47
CA VAL A 287 -19.26 5.59 1.87
C VAL A 287 -18.55 4.44 2.58
N ARG A 288 -18.06 3.46 1.82
CA ARG A 288 -17.21 2.40 2.39
C ARG A 288 -15.81 2.93 2.66
N VAL A 289 -15.43 3.04 3.93
CA VAL A 289 -14.12 3.56 4.32
C VAL A 289 -13.18 2.42 4.71
N ALA A 290 -12.11 2.24 3.94
CA ALA A 290 -11.03 1.32 4.24
C ALA A 290 -9.85 2.06 4.91
N VAL A 291 -9.42 1.64 6.10
CA VAL A 291 -8.32 2.30 6.83
C VAL A 291 -7.12 1.36 6.90
N THR A 292 -6.00 1.76 6.31
CA THR A 292 -4.77 0.95 6.30
C THR A 292 -4.20 0.80 7.70
N CYS A 293 -3.94 -0.43 8.10
CA CYS A 293 -3.23 -0.75 9.34
C CYS A 293 -2.51 -2.09 9.20
N THR A 294 -1.61 -2.39 10.12
CA THR A 294 -1.13 -3.76 10.33
C THR A 294 -1.99 -4.46 11.39
N LEU A 295 -1.84 -5.78 11.53
CA LEU A 295 -2.56 -6.52 12.58
C LEU A 295 -2.11 -6.10 13.98
N GLU A 296 -0.84 -5.74 14.17
CA GLU A 296 -0.29 -5.24 15.43
C GLU A 296 -0.85 -3.85 15.78
N GLN A 297 -1.09 -3.04 14.76
CA GLN A 297 -1.71 -1.72 14.91
C GLN A 297 -3.21 -1.80 15.14
N TYR A 298 -3.88 -2.86 14.69
CA TYR A 298 -5.33 -2.97 14.70
C TYR A 298 -6.00 -2.62 16.05
N PRO A 299 -5.49 -3.03 17.23
CA PRO A 299 -6.07 -2.61 18.51
C PRO A 299 -6.08 -1.09 18.75
N SER A 300 -5.05 -0.37 18.27
CA SER A 300 -4.96 1.09 18.32
C SER A 300 -5.99 1.78 17.42
N PHE A 301 -6.60 1.05 16.48
CA PHE A 301 -7.57 1.55 15.52
C PHE A 301 -8.99 1.14 15.92
N ALA A 302 -9.18 -0.14 16.24
CA ALA A 302 -10.46 -0.72 16.62
C ALA A 302 -11.07 -0.05 17.86
N ARG A 303 -10.25 0.29 18.86
CA ARG A 303 -10.74 0.94 20.09
C ARG A 303 -11.24 2.37 19.83
N PRO A 304 -10.47 3.28 19.19
CA PRO A 304 -10.98 4.60 18.86
C PRO A 304 -12.09 4.62 17.81
N LEU A 305 -12.22 3.60 16.95
CA LEU A 305 -13.29 3.49 15.95
C LEU A 305 -14.43 2.55 16.37
N ALA A 306 -14.52 2.19 17.66
CA ALA A 306 -15.58 1.33 18.16
C ALA A 306 -16.96 1.89 17.80
N GLY A 307 -17.84 1.01 17.29
CA GLY A 307 -19.19 1.34 16.84
C GLY A 307 -19.29 2.01 15.46
N VAL A 308 -18.18 2.17 14.74
CA VAL A 308 -18.16 2.70 13.36
C VAL A 308 -17.94 1.52 12.40
N ASP A 309 -18.69 1.46 11.30
CA ASP A 309 -18.58 0.38 10.30
C ASP A 309 -17.47 0.68 9.27
N TRP A 310 -16.22 0.62 9.72
CA TRP A 310 -15.03 0.81 8.88
C TRP A 310 -14.40 -0.55 8.54
N THR A 311 -13.67 -0.60 7.41
CA THR A 311 -12.97 -1.82 6.98
C THR A 311 -11.46 -1.68 7.20
N PRO A 312 -10.79 -2.60 7.92
CA PRO A 312 -9.33 -2.58 7.98
C PRO A 312 -8.71 -3.00 6.66
N SER A 313 -7.69 -2.24 6.25
CA SER A 313 -6.85 -2.56 5.10
C SER A 313 -5.53 -3.17 5.57
N LEU A 314 -5.41 -4.51 5.51
CA LEU A 314 -4.30 -5.29 6.06
C LEU A 314 -3.37 -5.85 4.98
N PRO A 315 -2.06 -6.04 5.25
CA PRO A 315 -1.22 -6.88 4.40
C PRO A 315 -1.68 -8.35 4.37
N ALA A 316 -1.49 -9.04 3.25
CA ALA A 316 -1.95 -10.43 3.08
C ALA A 316 -1.45 -11.39 4.19
N ALA A 317 -0.17 -11.33 4.56
CA ALA A 317 0.36 -12.14 5.67
C ALA A 317 -0.35 -11.90 7.01
N HIS A 318 -0.74 -10.66 7.27
CA HIS A 318 -1.44 -10.27 8.49
C HIS A 318 -2.90 -10.74 8.45
N ALA A 319 -3.57 -10.65 7.30
CA ALA A 319 -4.91 -11.22 7.11
C ALA A 319 -4.94 -12.74 7.34
N ARG A 320 -3.90 -13.47 6.87
CA ARG A 320 -3.74 -14.91 7.15
C ARG A 320 -3.54 -15.18 8.65
N ALA A 321 -2.67 -14.42 9.31
CA ALA A 321 -2.37 -14.58 10.73
C ALA A 321 -3.60 -14.33 11.62
N ALA A 322 -4.41 -13.32 11.29
CA ALA A 322 -5.63 -12.99 12.01
C ALA A 322 -6.60 -14.17 12.11
N ARG A 323 -6.65 -15.02 11.07
CA ARG A 323 -7.54 -16.20 11.03
C ARG A 323 -7.03 -17.39 11.83
N VAL A 324 -5.72 -17.61 11.83
CA VAL A 324 -5.11 -18.67 12.65
C VAL A 324 -5.40 -18.41 14.13
N GLY A 325 -5.38 -17.14 14.55
CA GLY A 325 -5.75 -16.73 15.91
C GLY A 325 -7.21 -17.00 16.28
N SER A 326 -8.16 -16.89 15.33
CA SER A 326 -9.58 -17.21 15.56
C SER A 326 -9.91 -18.70 15.56
N GLY A 327 -9.01 -19.57 15.10
CA GLY A 327 -9.19 -21.03 15.07
C GLY A 327 -8.74 -21.78 16.33
N MET A 328 -8.28 -21.06 17.37
CA MET A 328 -7.91 -21.60 18.69
C MET A 328 -9.00 -21.30 19.73
N VAL A 329 -10.26 -21.63 19.42
CA VAL A 329 -11.38 -21.69 20.39
C VAL A 329 -12.13 -23.00 20.21
#